data_AF-A0A832CT97-F1
#
_entry.id   AF-A0A832CT97-F1
#
_cell.length_a   1.000
_cell.length_b   1.000
_cell.length_c   1.000
_cell.angle_alpha   90.00
_cell.angle_beta   90.00
_cell.angle_gamma   90.00
#
_symmetry.space_group_name_H-M   'P 1'
#
loop_
_entity.id
_entity.type
_entity.pdbx_description
1 polymer ?
#
loop_
_entity_poly.entity_id
_entity_poly.type
_entity_poly.pdbx_seq_one_letter_code
_entity_poly.pdbx_strand_id
1 'polypeptide(L)' 'MEKKVLKRQPCEVFSRIVGYLRPVSQWNDGKQAEFEQRKEFEIRE' A
#
# COMPACT_ATOMS: atom_id res chain seq x y z
N MET A 1 11.48 19.85 -31.44
CA MET A 1 10.49 18.86 -31.01
C MET A 1 10.37 18.94 -29.50
N GLU A 2 9.37 19.65 -28.98
CA GLU A 2 9.14 19.79 -27.54
C GLU A 2 8.65 18.46 -26.95
N LYS A 3 9.36 17.95 -25.94
CA LYS A 3 8.94 16.77 -25.18
C LYS A 3 7.73 17.15 -24.32
N LYS A 4 6.55 16.67 -24.71
CA LYS A 4 5.32 16.82 -23.91
C LYS A 4 5.50 16.05 -22.59
N VAL A 5 5.68 16.76 -21.49
CA VAL A 5 5.77 16.15 -20.15
C VAL A 5 4.37 15.65 -19.78
N LEU A 6 4.21 14.33 -19.74
CA LEU A 6 2.97 13.67 -19.31
C LEU A 6 2.76 13.93 -17.82
N LYS A 7 1.69 14.66 -17.47
CA LYS A 7 1.27 14.88 -16.08
C LYS A 7 0.68 13.58 -15.54
N ARG A 8 1.42 12.89 -14.66
CA ARG A 8 0.97 11.66 -14.01
C ARG A 8 0.05 11.98 -12.84
N GLN A 9 -0.96 11.14 -12.62
CA GLN A 9 -1.80 11.19 -11.43
C GLN A 9 -1.28 10.19 -10.39
N PRO A 10 -1.27 10.54 -9.09
CA PRO A 10 -0.93 9.59 -8.04
C PRO A 10 -2.01 8.51 -7.95
N CYS A 11 -1.59 7.25 -7.78
CA CYS A 11 -2.49 6.13 -7.54
C CYS A 11 -2.66 5.95 -6.03
N GLU A 12 -3.91 5.94 -5.55
CA GLU A 12 -4.19 5.60 -4.16
C GLU A 12 -4.15 4.09 -3.97
N VAL A 13 -3.26 3.64 -3.09
CA VAL A 13 -3.10 2.22 -2.76
C VAL A 13 -3.94 1.90 -1.53
N PHE A 14 -4.76 0.85 -1.62
CA PHE A 14 -5.59 0.37 -0.52
C PHE A 14 -5.10 -0.99 -0.04
N SER A 15 -5.19 -1.22 1.27
CA SER A 15 -4.86 -2.50 1.89
C SER A 15 -5.86 -2.86 2.98
N ARG A 16 -6.04 -4.17 3.21
CA ARG A 16 -6.96 -4.73 4.20
C ARG A 16 -6.24 -4.91 5.53
N ILE A 17 -6.66 -4.18 6.56
CA ILE A 17 -5.96 -4.18 7.87
C ILE A 17 -6.71 -4.98 8.93
N VAL A 18 -7.96 -4.60 9.24
CA VAL A 18 -8.81 -5.16 10.32
C VAL A 18 -10.22 -5.46 9.80
N GLY A 19 -10.31 -6.11 8.63
CA GLY A 19 -11.59 -6.52 8.03
C GLY A 19 -12.16 -5.56 6.98
N TYR A 20 -11.59 -4.38 6.79
CA TYR A 20 -11.97 -3.42 5.73
C TYR A 20 -10.75 -2.84 5.01
N LEU A 21 -10.98 -2.23 3.83
CA LEU A 21 -9.97 -1.56 3.02
C LEU A 21 -9.74 -0.12 3.50
N ARG A 22 -8.48 0.24 3.76
CA ARG A 22 -8.07 1.60 4.12
C ARG A 22 -6.94 2.06 3.18
N PRO A 23 -6.89 3.35 2.79
CA PRO A 23 -5.75 3.88 2.05
C PRO A 23 -4.45 3.72 2.84
N VAL A 24 -3.40 3.23 2.19
CA VAL A 24 -2.07 3.07 2.80
C VAL A 24 -1.47 4.42 3.20
N SER A 25 -1.80 5.48 2.46
CA SER A 25 -1.42 6.85 2.78
C SER A 25 -1.93 7.35 4.14
N GLN A 26 -2.94 6.70 4.73
CA GLN A 26 -3.54 7.09 6.01
C GLN A 26 -3.10 6.19 7.17
N TRP A 27 -2.03 5.41 7.03
CA TRP A 27 -1.53 4.57 8.11
C TRP A 27 -0.77 5.41 9.13
N ASN A 28 -0.98 5.13 10.41
CA ASN A 28 -0.16 5.70 11.47
C ASN A 28 1.08 4.81 11.71
N ASP A 29 2.04 5.30 12.50
CA ASP A 29 3.30 4.61 12.75
C ASP A 29 3.10 3.21 13.35
N GLY A 30 2.14 3.07 14.26
CA GLY A 30 1.81 1.78 14.88
C GLY A 30 1.28 0.75 13.86
N LYS A 31 0.50 1.16 12.86
CA LYS A 31 0.02 0.26 11.80
C LYS A 31 1.10 -0.11 10.81
N GLN A 32 2.03 0.80 10.52
CA GLN A 32 3.20 0.49 9.70
C GLN A 32 4.08 -0.57 10.41
N ALA A 33 4.37 -0.37 11.70
CA ALA A 33 5.16 -1.32 12.49
C ALA A 33 4.44 -2.68 12.68
N GLU A 34 3.12 -2.69 12.86
CA GLU A 34 2.33 -3.93 12.91
C GLU A 34 2.38 -4.69 11.58
N PHE A 35 2.25 -3.97 10.46
CA PHE A 35 2.29 -4.58 9.13
C PHE A 35 3.64 -5.22 8.82
N GLU A 36 4.75 -4.56 9.20
CA GLU A 36 6.11 -5.10 9.04
C GLU A 36 6.34 -6.41 9.82
N GLN A 37 5.60 -6.63 10.90
CA GLN A 37 5.68 -7.86 11.69
C GLN A 37 4.79 -8.99 11.14
N ARG A 38 3.95 -8.73 10.13
CA ARG A 38 3.11 -9.77 9.52
C ARG A 38 3.98 -10.78 8.77
N LYS A 39 3.57 -12.04 8.80
CA LYS A 39 4.21 -13.12 8.05
C LYS A 39 3.23 -13.65 7.02
N GLU A 40 3.70 -13.77 5.80
CA GLU A 40 2.96 -14.44 4.74
C GLU A 40 2.94 -15.94 5.02
N PHE A 41 1.82 -16.57 4.73
CA PHE A 41 1.72 -18.01 4.76
C PHE A 41 2.21 -18.56 3.42
N GLU A 42 3.29 -19.33 3.45
CA GLU A 42 3.79 -20.05 2.29
C GLU A 42 3.14 -21.45 2.25
N ILE A 43 2.42 -21.74 1.17
CA ILE A 43 1.94 -23.10 0.90
C ILE A 43 3.15 -23.90 0.42
N ARG A 44 3.53 -24.94 1.16
CA ARG A 44 4.53 -25.91 0.73
C ARG A 44 3.82 -27.03 -0.03
N GLU A 45 4.15 -27.19 -1.32
CA GLU A 45 3.75 -28.32 -2.14
C GLU A 45 4.64 -29.55 -1.90
#